data_AF-A0A5N6T0Q4-F1
#
_entry.id   AF-A0A5N6T0Q4-F1
#
_cell.length_a   1.000
_cell.length_b   1.000
_cell.length_c   1.000
_cell.angle_alpha   90.00
_cell.angle_beta   90.00
_cell.angle_gamma   90.00
#
_symmetry.space_group_name_H-M   'P 1'
#
loop_
_entity.id
_entity.type
_entity.pdbx_description
1 polymer ?
#
loop_
_entity_poly.entity_id
_entity_poly.type
_entity_poly.pdbx_seq_one_letter_code
_entity_poly.pdbx_strand_id
1 'polypeptide(L)'
;MTIEITSYKPTPGGLTSLHSTLQEAILQYSEDTSESKSRVSLKQIEVTSQRLAQRVVEPRQALIAFHFQPYKVLRVRLVIEMGLFDNLPTRAPFTLQDLSKHAGTGPEFTGRIVRALATLDMFEEAGEGAFRYAALSREWTNKFMQSYTRHSWDSVIKSMSLYVDFFNTTGFMGSSDKMNSPYAFSKGAKDINIFNLLQQDPKAAKTFNEAMTSFRDPLREII
;
A
#
# COMPACT_ATOMS: atom_id res chain seq x y z
N MET A 1 -25.24 -20.49 21.54
CA MET A 1 -25.30 -19.03 21.35
C MET A 1 -25.56 -18.78 19.86
N THR A 2 -26.79 -18.48 19.50
CA THR A 2 -27.19 -18.26 18.10
C THR A 2 -26.94 -16.79 17.80
N ILE A 3 -25.98 -16.49 16.92
CA ILE A 3 -25.70 -15.10 16.51
C ILE A 3 -26.82 -14.71 15.55
N GLU A 4 -27.72 -13.82 15.98
CA GLU A 4 -28.67 -13.18 15.07
C GLU A 4 -27.89 -12.39 14.02
N ILE A 5 -28.04 -12.79 12.75
CA ILE A 5 -27.47 -12.06 11.61
C ILE A 5 -28.44 -10.94 11.28
N THR A 6 -28.26 -9.77 11.89
CA THR A 6 -28.93 -8.55 11.43
C THR A 6 -28.34 -8.18 10.07
N SER A 7 -29.17 -8.13 9.03
CA SER A 7 -28.70 -7.70 7.70
C SER A 7 -28.38 -6.21 7.77
N TYR A 8 -27.11 -5.84 7.57
CA TYR A 8 -26.73 -4.43 7.47
C TYR A 8 -27.49 -3.75 6.33
N LYS A 9 -28.16 -2.63 6.62
CA LYS A 9 -28.90 -1.83 5.64
C LYS A 9 -28.54 -0.35 5.82
N PRO A 10 -27.79 0.27 4.90
CA PRO A 10 -27.49 1.69 4.98
C PRO A 10 -28.76 2.54 4.81
N THR A 11 -28.81 3.69 5.46
CA THR A 11 -29.95 4.60 5.35
C THR A 11 -29.93 5.34 4.02
N PRO A 12 -31.05 5.41 3.27
CA PRO A 12 -31.10 6.14 2.00
C PRO A 12 -30.65 7.60 2.13
N GLY A 13 -31.08 8.31 3.18
CA GLY A 13 -30.69 9.71 3.39
C GLY A 13 -29.18 9.93 3.54
N GLY A 14 -28.48 9.01 4.20
CA GLY A 14 -27.02 9.09 4.35
C GLY A 14 -26.26 8.81 3.05
N LEU A 15 -26.82 7.99 2.16
CA LEU A 15 -26.26 7.72 0.84
C LEU A 15 -26.53 8.88 -0.12
N THR A 16 -27.76 9.42 -0.14
CA THR A 16 -28.13 10.58 -0.96
C THR A 16 -27.29 11.79 -0.62
N SER A 17 -27.07 12.08 0.66
CA SER A 17 -26.22 13.19 1.09
C SER A 17 -24.77 13.06 0.58
N LEU A 18 -24.17 11.87 0.68
CA LEU A 18 -22.82 11.63 0.16
C LEU A 18 -22.76 11.74 -1.37
N HIS A 19 -23.78 11.25 -2.06
CA HIS A 19 -23.89 11.37 -3.51
C HIS A 19 -23.98 12.83 -3.96
N SER A 20 -24.82 13.65 -3.32
CA SER A 20 -24.91 15.08 -3.62
C SER A 20 -23.56 15.79 -3.42
N THR A 21 -22.87 15.55 -2.29
CA THR A 21 -21.53 16.11 -2.06
C THR A 21 -20.52 15.64 -3.11
N LEU A 22 -20.61 14.40 -3.59
CA LEU A 22 -19.74 13.89 -4.65
C LEU A 22 -20.02 14.61 -5.99
N GLN A 23 -21.28 14.80 -6.34
CA GLN A 23 -21.68 15.53 -7.55
C GLN A 23 -21.20 16.98 -7.51
N GLU A 24 -21.40 17.69 -6.39
CA GLU A 24 -20.92 19.06 -6.19
C GLU A 24 -19.40 19.15 -6.36
N ALA A 25 -18.64 18.23 -5.77
CA ALA A 25 -17.18 18.20 -5.89
C ALA A 25 -16.71 17.94 -7.33
N ILE A 26 -17.42 17.10 -8.09
CA ILE A 26 -17.14 16.85 -9.52
C ILE A 26 -17.43 18.09 -10.36
N LEU A 27 -18.54 18.78 -10.10
CA LEU A 27 -18.87 20.04 -10.78
C LEU A 27 -17.81 21.10 -10.50
N GLN A 28 -17.43 21.28 -9.23
CA GLN A 28 -16.37 22.21 -8.84
C GLN A 28 -15.05 21.91 -9.55
N TYR A 29 -14.65 20.63 -9.60
CA TYR A 29 -13.45 20.21 -10.34
C TYR A 29 -13.51 20.60 -11.82
N SER A 30 -14.68 20.50 -12.47
CA SER A 30 -14.84 20.86 -13.88
C SER A 30 -14.74 22.36 -14.16
N GLU A 31 -14.98 23.19 -13.14
CA GLU A 31 -14.92 24.66 -13.21
C GLU A 31 -13.59 25.23 -12.68
N ASP A 32 -12.75 24.38 -12.07
CA ASP A 32 -11.50 24.82 -11.47
C ASP A 32 -10.51 25.30 -12.53
N THR A 33 -10.09 26.56 -12.39
CA THR A 33 -9.17 27.24 -13.31
C THR A 33 -7.71 27.20 -12.88
N SER A 34 -7.42 26.64 -11.70
CA SER A 34 -6.05 26.52 -11.18
C SER A 34 -5.79 25.15 -10.58
N GLU A 35 -4.55 24.68 -10.71
CA GLU A 35 -4.13 23.36 -10.22
C GLU A 35 -4.36 23.20 -8.72
N SER A 36 -4.14 24.25 -7.93
CA SER A 36 -4.38 24.24 -6.49
C SER A 36 -5.84 23.95 -6.15
N LYS A 37 -6.78 24.58 -6.87
CA LYS A 37 -8.22 24.32 -6.68
C LYS A 37 -8.59 22.91 -7.14
N SER A 38 -8.10 22.50 -8.32
CA SER A 38 -8.31 21.14 -8.83
C SER A 38 -7.85 20.07 -7.83
N ARG A 39 -6.72 20.28 -7.14
CA ARG A 39 -6.22 19.37 -6.10
C ARG A 39 -7.18 19.25 -4.92
N VAL A 40 -7.74 20.37 -4.46
CA VAL A 40 -8.74 20.37 -3.38
C VAL A 40 -10.01 19.63 -3.81
N SER A 41 -10.52 19.91 -5.00
CA SER A 41 -11.71 19.25 -5.53
C SER A 41 -11.50 17.75 -5.73
N LEU A 42 -10.36 17.35 -6.31
CA LEU A 42 -9.97 15.93 -6.43
C LEU A 42 -9.85 15.24 -5.07
N LYS A 43 -9.30 15.93 -4.05
CA LYS A 43 -9.23 15.38 -2.69
C LYS A 43 -10.63 15.17 -2.10
N GLN A 44 -11.54 16.11 -2.34
CA GLN A 44 -12.93 15.98 -1.89
C GLN A 44 -13.64 14.82 -2.59
N ILE A 45 -13.43 14.65 -3.90
CA ILE A 45 -13.95 13.52 -4.68
C ILE A 45 -13.43 12.19 -4.10
N GLU A 46 -12.12 12.09 -3.85
CA GLU A 46 -11.50 10.90 -3.26
C GLU A 46 -12.13 10.53 -1.90
N VAL A 47 -12.16 11.49 -0.97
CA VAL A 47 -12.66 11.29 0.39
C VAL A 47 -14.15 10.95 0.40
N THR A 48 -14.97 11.66 -0.38
CA THR A 48 -16.41 11.39 -0.46
C THR A 48 -16.69 10.03 -1.10
N SER A 49 -15.95 9.66 -2.15
CA SER A 49 -16.08 8.35 -2.80
C SER A 49 -15.72 7.21 -1.85
N GLN A 50 -14.64 7.35 -1.08
CA GLN A 50 -14.26 6.37 -0.06
C GLN A 50 -15.33 6.23 1.03
N ARG A 51 -15.89 7.34 1.52
CA ARG A 51 -16.99 7.31 2.51
C ARG A 51 -18.23 6.63 1.96
N LEU A 52 -18.60 6.92 0.71
CA LEU A 52 -19.74 6.28 0.05
C LEU A 52 -19.50 4.78 -0.08
N ALA A 53 -18.33 4.37 -0.58
CA ALA A 53 -17.94 2.96 -0.68
C ALA A 53 -18.01 2.24 0.69
N GLN A 54 -17.49 2.87 1.74
CA GLN A 54 -17.53 2.31 3.10
C GLN A 54 -18.96 2.15 3.64
N ARG A 55 -19.90 3.01 3.25
CA ARG A 55 -21.30 2.93 3.70
C ARG A 55 -22.13 1.87 2.98
N VAL A 56 -21.73 1.46 1.79
CA VAL A 56 -22.48 0.47 1.01
C VAL A 56 -21.96 -0.96 1.21
N VAL A 57 -20.73 -1.11 1.71
CA VAL A 57 -20.14 -2.42 2.00
C VAL A 57 -20.64 -2.95 3.35
N GLU A 58 -20.98 -4.23 3.40
CA GLU A 58 -21.39 -4.89 4.64
C GLU A 58 -20.21 -4.91 5.65
N PRO A 59 -20.43 -4.58 6.93
CA PRO A 59 -19.34 -4.44 7.91
C PRO A 59 -18.43 -5.65 8.07
N ARG A 60 -18.96 -6.88 8.04
CA ARG A 60 -18.13 -8.09 8.12
C ARG A 60 -17.28 -8.27 6.86
N GLN A 61 -17.81 -7.98 5.67
CA GLN A 61 -17.02 -7.93 4.44
C GLN A 61 -15.91 -6.88 4.54
N ALA A 62 -16.21 -5.68 5.05
CA ALA A 62 -15.22 -4.62 5.26
C ALA A 62 -14.13 -5.06 6.26
N LEU A 63 -14.51 -5.73 7.35
CA LEU A 63 -13.58 -6.27 8.35
C LEU A 63 -12.63 -7.31 7.74
N ILE A 64 -13.16 -8.23 6.93
CA ILE A 64 -12.34 -9.23 6.23
C ILE A 64 -11.35 -8.52 5.29
N ALA A 65 -11.83 -7.58 4.47
CA ALA A 65 -10.98 -6.81 3.55
C ALA A 65 -9.91 -5.98 4.28
N PHE A 66 -10.20 -5.48 5.48
CA PHE A 66 -9.24 -4.78 6.33
C PHE A 66 -8.06 -5.67 6.72
N HIS A 67 -8.32 -6.91 7.16
CA HIS A 67 -7.26 -7.86 7.53
C HIS A 67 -6.40 -8.29 6.33
N PHE A 68 -6.90 -8.13 5.11
CA PHE A 68 -6.14 -8.44 3.90
C PHE A 68 -5.23 -7.28 3.41
N GLN A 69 -5.28 -6.08 3.99
CA GLN A 69 -4.46 -4.95 3.51
C GLN A 69 -2.94 -5.22 3.54
N PRO A 70 -2.34 -5.84 4.58
CA PRO A 70 -0.90 -6.13 4.59
C PRO A 70 -0.46 -7.04 3.43
N TYR A 71 -1.35 -7.91 2.95
CA TYR A 71 -1.06 -8.77 1.80
C TYR A 71 -0.88 -7.98 0.50
N LYS A 72 -1.48 -6.79 0.38
CA LYS A 72 -1.24 -5.92 -0.79
C LYS A 72 0.23 -5.50 -0.86
N VAL A 73 0.77 -5.03 0.26
CA VAL A 73 2.18 -4.61 0.35
C VAL A 73 3.11 -5.80 0.18
N LEU A 74 2.80 -6.95 0.80
CA LEU A 74 3.58 -8.19 0.63
C LEU A 74 3.68 -8.62 -0.83
N ARG A 75 2.56 -8.59 -1.57
CA ARG A 75 2.54 -9.00 -2.98
C ARG A 75 3.42 -8.08 -3.82
N VAL A 76 3.33 -6.77 -3.64
CA VAL A 76 4.23 -5.82 -4.32
C VAL A 76 5.69 -6.09 -3.93
N ARG A 77 5.98 -6.32 -2.65
CA ARG A 77 7.32 -6.67 -2.17
C ARG A 77 7.88 -7.92 -2.85
N LEU A 78 7.06 -8.96 -3.07
CA LEU A 78 7.43 -10.18 -3.80
C LEU A 78 7.74 -9.88 -5.27
N VAL A 79 6.87 -9.13 -5.94
CA VAL A 79 7.02 -8.77 -7.36
C VAL A 79 8.29 -7.96 -7.61
N ILE A 80 8.65 -7.09 -6.66
CA ILE A 80 9.93 -6.36 -6.65
C ILE A 80 11.13 -7.33 -6.58
N GLU A 81 11.10 -8.37 -5.74
CA GLU A 81 12.21 -9.34 -5.68
C GLU A 81 12.25 -10.29 -6.86
N MET A 82 11.09 -10.58 -7.45
CA MET A 82 11.01 -11.30 -8.72
C MET A 82 11.54 -10.46 -9.90
N GLY A 83 11.91 -9.20 -9.68
CA GLY A 83 12.41 -8.30 -10.73
C GLY A 83 11.37 -7.93 -11.78
N LEU A 84 10.08 -8.19 -11.54
CA LEU A 84 9.05 -8.03 -12.57
C LEU A 84 8.86 -6.57 -12.99
N PHE A 85 8.95 -5.63 -12.05
CA PHE A 85 8.86 -4.20 -12.37
C PHE A 85 10.01 -3.67 -13.22
N ASP A 86 11.14 -4.37 -13.24
CA ASP A 86 12.34 -3.95 -13.98
C ASP A 86 12.38 -4.51 -15.40
N ASN A 87 11.71 -5.64 -15.61
CA ASN A 87 11.89 -6.47 -16.79
C ASN A 87 10.67 -6.51 -17.71
N LEU A 88 9.50 -6.06 -17.24
CA LEU A 88 8.29 -6.03 -18.06
C LEU A 88 8.17 -4.71 -18.85
N PRO A 89 7.53 -4.74 -20.03
CA PRO A 89 7.31 -3.54 -20.82
C PRO A 89 6.35 -2.56 -20.10
N THR A 90 6.75 -1.30 -19.98
CA THR A 90 5.98 -0.27 -19.26
C THR A 90 4.80 0.29 -20.07
N ARG A 91 4.90 0.24 -21.40
CA ARG A 91 3.92 0.83 -22.34
C ARG A 91 3.15 -0.18 -23.18
N ALA A 92 3.58 -1.44 -23.21
CA ALA A 92 2.94 -2.51 -23.98
C ALA A 92 2.34 -3.56 -23.04
N PRO A 93 1.26 -4.25 -23.44
CA PRO A 93 0.80 -5.42 -22.73
C PRO A 93 1.86 -6.52 -22.66
N PHE A 94 1.78 -7.38 -21.65
CA PHE A 94 2.63 -8.55 -21.44
C PHE A 94 1.81 -9.78 -21.08
N THR A 95 2.31 -10.96 -21.44
CA THR A 95 1.64 -12.24 -21.18
C THR A 95 2.18 -12.94 -19.94
N LEU A 96 1.47 -13.97 -19.45
CA LEU A 96 1.99 -14.85 -18.39
C LEU A 96 3.32 -15.54 -18.78
N GLN A 97 3.51 -15.82 -20.06
CA GLN A 97 4.75 -16.43 -20.56
C GLN A 97 5.92 -15.44 -20.45
N ASP A 98 5.69 -14.18 -20.79
CA ASP A 98 6.69 -13.11 -20.61
C ASP A 98 7.07 -12.97 -19.13
N LEU A 99 6.06 -12.91 -18.25
CA LEU A 99 6.25 -12.81 -16.81
C LEU A 99 7.12 -13.96 -16.26
N SER A 100 6.83 -15.19 -16.68
CA SER A 100 7.52 -16.38 -16.16
C SER A 100 8.98 -16.41 -16.62
N LYS A 101 9.21 -16.04 -17.89
CA LYS A 101 10.55 -15.94 -18.48
C LYS A 101 11.41 -14.87 -17.78
N HIS A 102 10.84 -13.70 -17.53
CA HIS A 102 11.57 -12.59 -16.90
C HIS A 102 11.80 -12.80 -15.40
N ALA A 103 10.84 -13.39 -14.68
CA ALA A 103 10.99 -13.68 -13.26
C ALA A 103 11.98 -14.82 -12.97
N GLY A 104 12.31 -15.66 -13.96
CA GLY A 104 13.08 -16.88 -13.74
C GLY A 104 12.37 -17.87 -12.80
N THR A 105 11.04 -17.81 -12.71
CA THR A 105 10.24 -18.67 -11.83
C THR A 105 9.29 -19.55 -12.63
N GLY A 106 8.77 -20.61 -11.99
CA GLY A 106 7.84 -21.53 -12.62
C GLY A 106 6.56 -20.84 -13.12
N PRO A 107 5.97 -21.23 -14.27
CA PRO A 107 4.76 -20.63 -14.81
C PRO A 107 3.56 -20.67 -13.85
N GLU A 108 3.45 -21.74 -13.06
CA GLU A 108 2.38 -21.93 -12.09
C GLU A 108 2.45 -20.88 -10.97
N PHE A 109 3.63 -20.69 -10.37
CA PHE A 109 3.88 -19.70 -9.33
C PHE A 109 3.70 -18.28 -9.87
N THR A 110 4.25 -17.98 -11.03
CA THR A 110 4.09 -16.67 -11.70
C THR A 110 2.62 -16.37 -11.95
N GLY A 111 1.86 -17.34 -12.47
CA GLY A 111 0.43 -17.20 -12.70
C GLY A 111 -0.37 -16.89 -11.43
N ARG A 112 0.00 -17.50 -10.28
CA ARG A 112 -0.62 -17.18 -8.98
C ARG A 112 -0.36 -15.74 -8.57
N ILE A 113 0.89 -15.28 -8.69
CA ILE A 113 1.27 -13.90 -8.33
C ILE A 113 0.54 -12.90 -9.22
N VAL A 114 0.48 -13.13 -10.53
CA VAL A 114 -0.16 -12.20 -11.49
C VAL A 114 -1.66 -12.09 -11.26
N ARG A 115 -2.37 -13.21 -11.04
CA ARG A 115 -3.78 -13.18 -10.64
C ARG A 115 -3.99 -12.43 -9.32
N ALA A 116 -3.08 -12.62 -8.36
CA ALA A 116 -3.12 -11.90 -7.10
C ALA A 116 -2.84 -10.39 -7.23
N LEU A 117 -2.17 -9.95 -8.29
CA LEU A 117 -1.93 -8.54 -8.62
C LEU A 117 -3.11 -7.92 -9.37
N ALA A 118 -3.67 -8.65 -10.34
CA ALA A 118 -4.86 -8.21 -11.08
C ALA A 118 -6.05 -7.98 -10.13
N THR A 119 -6.26 -8.86 -9.15
CA THR A 119 -7.28 -8.69 -8.10
C THR A 119 -7.06 -7.51 -7.14
N LEU A 120 -5.91 -6.84 -7.23
CA LEU A 120 -5.56 -5.69 -6.39
C LEU A 120 -5.44 -4.39 -7.19
N ASP A 121 -5.95 -4.37 -8.43
CA ASP A 121 -5.82 -3.24 -9.35
C ASP A 121 -4.36 -2.84 -9.59
N MET A 122 -3.44 -3.80 -9.46
CA MET A 122 -2.03 -3.59 -9.78
C MET A 122 -1.80 -3.83 -11.27
N PHE A 123 -2.47 -4.81 -11.87
CA PHE A 123 -2.45 -4.99 -13.32
C PHE A 123 -3.87 -4.93 -13.87
N GLU A 124 -4.01 -4.33 -15.04
CA GLU A 124 -5.23 -4.32 -15.82
C GLU A 124 -5.18 -5.42 -16.88
N GLU A 125 -6.30 -6.11 -17.09
CA GLU A 125 -6.43 -7.07 -18.18
C GLU A 125 -6.55 -6.31 -19.50
N ALA A 126 -5.61 -6.56 -20.42
CA ALA A 126 -5.50 -5.91 -21.71
C ALA A 126 -6.06 -6.76 -22.87
N GLY A 127 -6.51 -7.98 -22.57
CA GLY A 127 -6.97 -9.01 -23.49
C GLY A 127 -6.79 -10.39 -22.86
N GLU A 128 -7.24 -11.45 -23.54
CA GLU A 128 -7.16 -12.82 -23.02
C GLU A 128 -5.70 -13.20 -22.69
N GLY A 129 -5.42 -13.40 -21.39
CA GLY A 129 -4.08 -13.76 -20.91
C GLY A 129 -3.01 -12.66 -21.04
N ALA A 130 -3.42 -11.42 -21.36
CA ALA A 130 -2.56 -10.26 -21.52
C ALA A 130 -2.85 -9.19 -20.46
N PHE A 131 -1.81 -8.61 -19.90
CA PHE A 131 -1.88 -7.65 -18.80
C PHE A 131 -1.10 -6.38 -19.11
N ARG A 132 -1.45 -5.27 -18.46
CA ARG A 132 -0.66 -4.04 -18.46
C ARG A 132 -0.61 -3.44 -17.07
N TYR A 133 0.34 -2.54 -16.83
CA TYR A 133 0.39 -1.78 -15.57
C TYR A 133 -0.85 -0.89 -15.38
N ALA A 134 -1.50 -1.02 -14.22
CA ALA A 134 -2.44 -0.03 -13.71
C ALA A 134 -1.70 1.22 -13.22
N ALA A 135 -2.40 2.35 -13.07
CA ALA A 135 -1.81 3.63 -12.67
C ALA A 135 -0.90 3.52 -11.42
N LEU A 136 -1.41 2.92 -10.33
CA LEU A 136 -0.63 2.74 -9.09
C LEU A 136 0.59 1.86 -9.29
N SER A 137 0.47 0.78 -10.06
CA SER A 137 1.59 -0.14 -10.26
C SER A 137 2.76 0.43 -11.06
N ARG A 138 2.50 1.47 -11.88
CA ARG A 138 3.53 2.18 -12.65
C ARG A 138 4.52 2.89 -11.74
N GLU A 139 4.10 3.28 -10.54
CA GLU A 139 4.99 3.89 -9.55
C GLU A 139 6.20 2.99 -9.25
N TRP A 140 6.03 1.66 -9.20
CA TRP A 140 7.13 0.73 -8.94
C TRP A 140 8.05 0.47 -10.14
N THR A 141 7.78 1.03 -11.31
CA THR A 141 8.79 1.11 -12.38
C THR A 141 9.93 2.06 -11.99
N ASN A 142 9.68 2.97 -11.05
CA ASN A 142 10.71 3.78 -10.42
C ASN A 142 11.43 2.97 -9.33
N LYS A 143 12.75 2.78 -9.49
CA LYS A 143 13.62 2.07 -8.52
C LYS A 143 13.52 2.62 -7.11
N PHE A 144 13.27 3.90 -6.98
CA PHE A 144 13.02 4.57 -5.72
C PHE A 144 11.81 4.03 -4.98
N MET A 145 10.67 3.88 -5.68
CA MET A 145 9.44 3.39 -5.07
C MET A 145 9.60 1.92 -4.68
N GLN A 146 10.42 1.18 -5.42
CA GLN A 146 10.82 -0.15 -5.01
C GLN A 146 11.63 -0.12 -3.72
N SER A 147 12.67 0.72 -3.60
CA SER A 147 13.47 0.83 -2.38
C SER A 147 12.67 1.32 -1.17
N TYR A 148 11.74 2.27 -1.36
CA TYR A 148 10.77 2.67 -0.34
C TYR A 148 9.90 1.50 0.11
N THR A 149 9.41 0.69 -0.83
CA THR A 149 8.59 -0.50 -0.51
C THR A 149 9.41 -1.56 0.23
N ARG A 150 10.69 -1.77 -0.16
CA ARG A 150 11.62 -2.65 0.57
C ARG A 150 11.80 -2.15 2.00
N HIS A 151 12.09 -0.88 2.20
CA HIS A 151 12.25 -0.27 3.51
C HIS A 151 10.99 -0.38 4.37
N SER A 152 9.83 -0.01 3.82
CA SER A 152 8.53 -0.06 4.49
C SER A 152 8.22 -1.48 4.96
N TRP A 153 8.40 -2.48 4.11
CA TRP A 153 8.18 -3.88 4.51
C TRP A 153 9.22 -4.37 5.53
N ASP A 154 10.51 -4.25 5.19
CA ASP A 154 11.59 -4.92 5.91
C ASP A 154 11.95 -4.26 7.25
N SER A 155 11.74 -2.95 7.36
CA SER A 155 12.09 -2.18 8.56
C SER A 155 10.87 -1.69 9.34
N VAL A 156 9.75 -1.36 8.68
CA VAL A 156 8.59 -0.76 9.35
C VAL A 156 7.55 -1.82 9.68
N ILE A 157 6.97 -2.48 8.69
CA ILE A 157 5.87 -3.43 8.86
C ILE A 157 6.28 -4.64 9.71
N LYS A 158 7.45 -5.23 9.45
CA LYS A 158 8.00 -6.33 10.27
C LYS A 158 8.24 -5.92 11.72
N SER A 159 8.63 -4.67 11.97
CA SER A 159 8.79 -4.18 13.34
C SER A 159 7.43 -3.95 13.99
N MET A 160 6.48 -3.38 13.25
CA MET A 160 5.10 -3.13 13.69
C MET A 160 4.38 -4.40 14.15
N SER A 161 4.65 -5.55 13.53
CA SER A 161 4.04 -6.82 13.97
C SER A 161 4.44 -7.24 15.39
N LEU A 162 5.47 -6.63 15.97
CA LEU A 162 5.95 -6.87 17.34
C LEU A 162 5.64 -5.72 18.30
N TYR A 163 4.87 -4.70 17.88
CA TYR A 163 4.58 -3.55 18.73
C TYR A 163 3.79 -3.93 19.97
N VAL A 164 2.82 -4.83 19.85
CA VAL A 164 2.04 -5.29 21.01
C VAL A 164 2.96 -5.94 22.04
N ASP A 165 3.87 -6.83 21.61
CA ASP A 165 4.84 -7.48 22.48
C ASP A 165 5.79 -6.48 23.14
N PHE A 166 6.29 -5.51 22.37
CA PHE A 166 7.12 -4.43 22.90
C PHE A 166 6.37 -3.61 23.96
N PHE A 167 5.16 -3.14 23.67
CA PHE A 167 4.40 -2.29 24.59
C PHE A 167 3.89 -3.05 25.82
N ASN A 168 3.72 -4.38 25.75
CA ASN A 168 3.50 -5.20 26.94
C ASN A 168 4.66 -5.08 27.94
N THR A 169 5.91 -4.92 27.48
CA THR A 169 7.07 -4.74 28.37
C THR A 169 7.10 -3.37 29.06
N THR A 170 6.42 -2.37 28.50
CA THR A 170 6.37 -1.01 29.04
C THR A 170 5.04 -0.65 29.69
N GLY A 171 4.08 -1.59 29.75
CA GLY A 171 2.72 -1.31 30.20
C GLY A 171 1.98 -0.30 29.32
N PHE A 172 2.24 -0.32 28.01
CA PHE A 172 1.71 0.62 27.01
C PHE A 172 2.06 2.10 27.28
N MET A 173 3.11 2.35 28.05
CA MET A 173 3.66 3.70 28.19
C MET A 173 4.59 4.02 27.02
N GLY A 174 4.47 5.23 26.49
CA GLY A 174 5.39 5.76 25.49
C GLY A 174 6.80 5.83 26.06
N SER A 175 7.77 5.22 25.38
CA SER A 175 9.18 5.33 25.75
C SER A 175 9.77 6.59 25.13
N SER A 176 10.37 7.46 25.95
CA SER A 176 11.25 8.54 25.48
C SER A 176 12.68 8.05 25.21
N ASP A 177 12.96 6.78 25.51
CA ASP A 177 14.27 6.16 25.34
C ASP A 177 14.52 5.78 23.88
N LYS A 178 15.39 6.57 23.23
CA LYS A 178 15.82 6.36 21.84
C LYS A 178 16.68 5.11 21.66
N MET A 179 17.19 4.52 22.75
CA MET A 179 18.04 3.33 22.74
C MET A 179 17.23 2.03 22.82
N ASN A 180 15.95 2.10 23.20
CA ASN A 180 15.06 0.95 23.32
C ASN A 180 13.75 1.21 22.56
N SER A 181 13.87 1.23 21.24
CA SER A 181 12.74 1.44 20.32
C SER A 181 12.06 0.13 19.91
N PRO A 182 10.80 0.18 19.41
CA PRO A 182 10.16 -1.00 18.81
C PRO A 182 10.97 -1.65 17.67
N TYR A 183 11.72 -0.84 16.90
CA TYR A 183 12.62 -1.36 15.88
C TYR A 183 13.76 -2.18 16.49
N ALA A 184 14.43 -1.66 17.52
CA ALA A 184 15.50 -2.39 18.22
C ALA A 184 14.98 -3.69 18.83
N PHE A 185 13.80 -3.64 19.47
CA PHE A 185 13.12 -4.80 20.00
C PHE A 185 12.85 -5.86 18.91
N SER A 186 12.40 -5.45 17.72
CA SER A 186 12.13 -6.37 16.61
C SER A 186 13.38 -7.12 16.11
N LYS A 187 14.57 -6.58 16.39
CA LYS A 187 15.85 -7.19 16.05
C LYS A 187 16.46 -7.97 17.22
N GLY A 188 15.74 -8.09 18.34
CA GLY A 188 16.25 -8.69 19.57
C GLY A 188 17.37 -7.87 20.23
N ALA A 189 17.49 -6.59 19.87
CA ALA A 189 18.55 -5.72 20.35
C ALA A 189 18.04 -4.79 21.48
N LYS A 190 18.95 -4.41 22.37
CA LYS A 190 18.71 -3.51 23.50
C LYS A 190 19.81 -2.46 23.58
N ASP A 191 19.49 -1.33 24.18
CA ASP A 191 20.44 -0.24 24.45
C ASP A 191 21.20 0.21 23.20
N ILE A 192 20.51 0.24 22.06
CA ILE A 192 21.05 0.63 20.77
C ILE A 192 20.00 1.36 19.94
N ASN A 193 20.39 2.51 19.42
CA ASN A 193 19.50 3.29 18.55
C ASN A 193 19.37 2.66 17.16
N ILE A 194 18.32 3.06 16.45
CA ILE A 194 17.99 2.57 15.11
C ILE A 194 19.12 2.77 14.09
N PHE A 195 19.86 3.88 14.13
CA PHE A 195 20.90 4.18 13.15
C PHE A 195 22.13 3.29 13.33
N ASN A 196 22.52 3.06 14.58
CA ASN A 196 23.61 2.13 14.90
C ASN A 196 23.25 0.70 14.49
N LEU A 197 21.99 0.28 14.67
CA LEU A 197 21.52 -1.02 14.18
C LEU A 197 21.54 -1.10 12.65
N LEU A 198 21.09 -0.06 11.95
CA LEU A 198 21.12 -0.03 10.48
C LEU A 198 22.55 -0.13 9.95
N GLN A 199 23.53 0.52 10.59
CA GLN A 199 24.93 0.44 10.19
C GLN A 199 25.54 -0.97 10.31
N GLN A 200 24.99 -1.83 11.17
CA GLN A 200 25.42 -3.23 11.30
C GLN A 200 24.93 -4.11 10.15
N ASP A 201 23.93 -3.67 9.38
CA ASP A 201 23.44 -4.36 8.18
C ASP A 201 23.60 -3.43 6.96
N PRO A 202 24.70 -3.56 6.20
CA PRO A 202 24.96 -2.71 5.03
C PRO A 202 23.83 -2.73 3.99
N LYS A 203 23.08 -3.84 3.87
CA LYS A 203 21.94 -3.94 2.95
C LYS A 203 20.75 -3.12 3.47
N ALA A 204 20.46 -3.20 4.76
CA ALA A 204 19.42 -2.38 5.39
C ALA A 204 19.78 -0.89 5.36
N ALA A 205 21.02 -0.53 5.65
CA ALA A 205 21.50 0.85 5.54
C ALA A 205 21.38 1.40 4.11
N LYS A 206 21.80 0.63 3.10
CA LYS A 206 21.64 1.03 1.69
C LYS A 206 20.17 1.24 1.33
N THR A 207 19.31 0.28 1.67
CA THR A 207 17.87 0.34 1.38
C THR A 207 17.23 1.54 2.08
N PHE A 208 17.59 1.80 3.34
CA PHE A 208 17.14 2.97 4.10
C PHE A 208 17.57 4.27 3.43
N ASN A 209 18.84 4.40 3.06
CA ASN A 209 19.36 5.62 2.43
C ASN A 209 18.68 5.89 1.08
N GLU A 210 18.51 4.87 0.24
CA GLU A 210 17.76 4.99 -1.02
C GLU A 210 16.30 5.38 -0.76
N ALA A 211 15.64 4.74 0.20
CA ALA A 211 14.28 5.11 0.60
C ALA A 211 14.21 6.52 1.21
N MET A 212 15.25 7.02 1.87
CA MET A 212 15.19 8.34 2.50
C MET A 212 15.49 9.49 1.55
N THR A 213 16.16 9.21 0.45
CA THR A 213 16.13 10.11 -0.71
C THR A 213 14.71 10.26 -1.26
N SER A 214 13.76 9.39 -0.86
CA SER A 214 12.37 9.42 -1.32
C SER A 214 11.49 10.55 -0.92
N PHE A 215 11.90 11.26 0.12
CA PHE A 215 11.18 12.40 0.63
C PHE A 215 11.79 13.74 0.19
N ARG A 216 12.72 13.72 -0.77
CA ARG A 216 13.29 14.91 -1.42
C ARG A 216 12.63 15.26 -2.75
N ASP A 217 11.81 14.36 -3.30
CA ASP A 217 10.88 14.60 -4.41
C ASP A 217 9.63 15.36 -3.88
N PRO A 218 8.82 16.07 -4.69
CA PRO A 218 7.81 17.06 -4.24
C PRO A 218 6.62 16.48 -3.45
N LEU A 219 6.67 15.20 -3.04
CA LEU A 219 5.74 14.60 -2.07
C LEU A 219 5.75 15.29 -0.68
N ARG A 220 6.69 16.20 -0.40
CA ARG A 220 6.67 17.07 0.79
C ARG A 220 5.49 18.03 0.84
N GLU A 221 4.83 18.32 -0.27
CA GLU A 221 3.66 19.22 -0.26
C GLU A 221 2.34 18.50 0.09
N ILE A 222 2.38 17.20 0.43
CA ILE A 222 1.19 16.34 0.55
C ILE A 222 1.02 15.73 1.96
N ILE A 223 1.88 16.04 2.93
CA ILE A 223 1.74 15.58 4.33
C ILE A 223 1.72 16.75 5.29
#